data_AF-A0A7Y5F0Z5-F1
#
_entry.id   AF-A0A7Y5F0Z5-F1
#
_cell.length_a   1.000
_cell.length_b   1.000
_cell.length_c   1.000
_cell.angle_alpha   90.00
_cell.angle_beta   90.00
_cell.angle_gamma   90.00
#
_symmetry.space_group_name_H-M   'P 1'
#
loop_
_entity.id
_entity.type
_entity.pdbx_description
1 polymer ?
#
loop_
_entity_poly.entity_id
_entity_poly.type
_entity_poly.pdbx_seq_one_letter_code
_entity_poly.pdbx_strand_id
1 'polypeptide(L)'
;MNISDYTNRLNLMDRKEVENIKRLESKKPSSDTLSNSKFQEILREEINKTIEGKLPSSSVKLPNNIKSEISSDPYRKKLYDASVEFESIFVKMMLKEMKKSVEKTNLIHGGYAEEIFEDMLYDEYAKNISKNESLGLAEEIYTTLSKNLPDR
;
A
#
# COMPACT_ATOMS: atom_id res chain seq x y z
N MET A 1 -0.69 -31.68 -45.69
CA MET A 1 -1.04 -30.71 -44.64
C MET A 1 -1.32 -31.48 -43.37
N ASN A 2 -0.48 -31.34 -42.34
CA ASN A 2 -0.73 -31.94 -41.03
C ASN A 2 -1.39 -30.87 -40.17
N ILE A 3 -2.71 -30.95 -39.96
CA ILE A 3 -3.40 -30.07 -39.02
C ILE A 3 -2.96 -30.52 -37.63
N SER A 4 -2.25 -29.64 -36.90
CA SER A 4 -2.00 -29.86 -35.49
C SER A 4 -3.34 -29.84 -34.74
N ASP A 5 -3.62 -30.87 -33.95
CA ASP A 5 -4.82 -30.93 -33.10
C ASP A 5 -4.74 -29.88 -31.98
N TYR A 6 -5.45 -28.76 -32.17
CA TYR A 6 -5.54 -27.66 -31.20
C TYR A 6 -6.68 -27.84 -30.18
N THR A 7 -7.44 -28.94 -30.25
CA THR A 7 -8.59 -29.23 -29.38
C THR A 7 -8.20 -29.27 -27.89
N ASN A 8 -6.99 -29.77 -27.57
CA ASN A 8 -6.47 -29.83 -26.20
C ASN A 8 -5.98 -28.47 -25.65
N ARG A 9 -5.76 -27.46 -26.49
CA ARG A 9 -5.31 -26.13 -26.03
C ARG A 9 -6.46 -25.27 -25.49
N LEU A 10 -7.69 -25.61 -25.85
CA LEU A 10 -8.91 -24.89 -25.45
C LEU A 10 -9.58 -25.52 -24.22
N ASN A 11 -9.11 -26.67 -23.75
CA ASN A 11 -9.64 -27.28 -22.52
C ASN A 11 -8.98 -26.63 -21.30
N LEU A 12 -9.52 -25.49 -20.88
CA LEU A 12 -9.02 -24.75 -19.71
C LEU A 12 -9.09 -25.61 -18.43
N MET A 13 -9.99 -26.59 -18.38
CA MET A 13 -10.22 -27.45 -17.22
C MET A 13 -9.10 -28.45 -16.94
N ASP A 14 -8.29 -28.79 -17.96
CA ASP A 14 -7.19 -29.76 -17.86
C ASP A 14 -5.84 -29.07 -17.60
N ARG A 15 -5.84 -27.73 -17.50
CA ARG A 15 -4.63 -27.01 -17.09
C ARG A 15 -4.35 -27.32 -15.63
N LYS A 16 -3.10 -27.68 -15.34
CA LYS A 16 -2.62 -27.96 -13.97
C LYS A 16 -2.99 -26.86 -12.97
N GLU A 17 -2.97 -25.61 -13.41
CA GLU A 17 -3.38 -24.43 -12.65
C GLU A 17 -4.86 -24.50 -12.22
N VAL A 18 -5.75 -24.85 -13.15
CA VAL A 18 -7.20 -24.94 -12.93
C VAL A 18 -7.57 -26.20 -12.14
N GLU A 19 -6.81 -27.28 -12.32
CA GLU A 19 -6.96 -28.50 -11.54
C GLU A 19 -6.64 -28.27 -10.06
N ASN A 20 -5.58 -27.50 -9.75
CA ASN A 20 -5.26 -27.10 -8.38
C ASN A 20 -6.34 -26.20 -7.77
N ILE A 21 -6.92 -25.27 -8.54
CA ILE A 21 -8.02 -24.42 -8.07
C ILE A 21 -9.29 -25.24 -7.77
N LYS A 22 -9.61 -26.23 -8.60
CA LYS A 22 -10.74 -27.16 -8.32
C LYS A 22 -10.52 -27.99 -7.06
N ARG A 23 -9.28 -28.44 -6.82
CA ARG A 23 -8.91 -29.15 -5.58
C ARG A 23 -9.10 -28.25 -4.35
N LEU A 24 -8.82 -26.95 -4.48
CA LEU A 24 -9.02 -25.95 -3.42
C LEU A 24 -10.51 -25.70 -3.14
N GLU A 25 -11.37 -25.60 -4.15
CA GLU A 25 -12.82 -25.39 -3.98
C GLU A 25 -13.57 -26.62 -3.43
N SER A 26 -13.14 -27.85 -3.76
CA SER A 26 -13.78 -29.09 -3.29
C SER A 26 -13.74 -29.28 -1.76
N LYS A 27 -12.90 -28.51 -1.06
CA LYS A 27 -12.80 -28.50 0.40
C LYS A 27 -13.79 -27.47 0.96
N LYS A 28 -15.07 -27.86 1.11
CA LYS A 28 -16.15 -26.96 1.59
C LYS A 28 -15.80 -26.24 2.91
N PRO A 29 -16.26 -24.99 3.11
CA PRO A 29 -15.76 -24.09 4.14
C PRO A 29 -16.57 -24.22 5.44
N SER A 30 -15.89 -24.33 6.58
CA SER A 30 -16.45 -24.05 7.90
C SER A 30 -16.05 -22.63 8.31
N SER A 31 -17.06 -21.75 8.34
CA SER A 31 -17.22 -20.58 9.21
C SER A 31 -15.98 -19.79 9.65
N ASP A 32 -15.95 -18.54 9.15
CA ASP A 32 -15.64 -17.33 9.91
C ASP A 32 -14.16 -16.99 10.21
N THR A 33 -13.68 -15.97 9.47
CA THR A 33 -12.59 -15.02 9.81
C THR A 33 -11.10 -15.38 9.62
N LEU A 34 -10.73 -16.59 9.16
CA LEU A 34 -9.31 -16.97 9.00
C LEU A 34 -8.84 -17.26 7.56
N SER A 35 -9.63 -16.91 6.54
CA SER A 35 -9.31 -17.23 5.13
C SER A 35 -8.21 -16.36 4.52
N ASN A 36 -8.02 -15.13 5.00
CA ASN A 36 -7.00 -14.24 4.45
C ASN A 36 -5.59 -14.62 4.91
N SER A 37 -5.40 -14.93 6.20
CA SER A 37 -4.09 -15.35 6.72
C SER A 37 -3.61 -16.65 6.09
N LYS A 38 -4.51 -17.63 5.95
CA LYS A 38 -4.18 -18.96 5.39
C LYS A 38 -3.87 -18.92 3.90
N PHE A 39 -4.57 -18.08 3.13
CA PHE A 39 -4.23 -17.85 1.71
C PHE A 39 -2.87 -17.18 1.56
N GLN A 40 -2.59 -16.16 2.38
CA GLN A 40 -1.31 -15.46 2.39
C GLN A 40 -0.17 -16.39 2.80
N GLU A 41 -0.41 -17.32 3.71
CA GLU A 41 0.56 -18.33 4.16
C GLU A 41 0.88 -19.35 3.06
N ILE A 42 -0.15 -19.84 2.34
CA ILE A 42 0.02 -20.74 1.19
C ILE A 42 0.77 -20.03 0.05
N LEU A 43 0.42 -18.77 -0.24
CA LEU A 43 1.16 -17.98 -1.23
C LEU A 43 2.62 -17.80 -0.82
N ARG A 44 2.91 -17.51 0.44
CA ARG A 44 4.29 -17.42 0.94
C ARG A 44 5.05 -18.73 0.73
N GLU A 45 4.46 -19.88 1.03
CA GLU A 45 5.12 -21.18 0.85
C GLU A 45 5.41 -21.52 -0.62
N GLU A 46 4.48 -21.27 -1.55
CA GLU A 46 4.68 -21.54 -2.98
C GLU A 46 5.63 -20.53 -3.65
N ILE A 47 5.51 -19.25 -3.27
CA ILE A 47 6.36 -18.17 -3.76
C ILE A 47 7.80 -18.39 -3.29
N ASN A 48 8.04 -18.67 -2.01
CA ASN A 48 9.38 -18.91 -1.48
C ASN A 48 10.07 -20.08 -2.21
N LYS A 49 9.39 -21.22 -2.41
CA LYS A 49 9.94 -22.36 -3.17
C LYS A 49 10.28 -22.04 -4.63
N THR A 50 9.55 -21.12 -5.26
CA THR A 50 9.74 -20.76 -6.68
C THR A 50 10.82 -19.67 -6.85
N ILE A 51 11.03 -18.85 -5.82
CA ILE A 51 11.91 -17.67 -5.83
C ILE A 51 13.28 -17.95 -5.17
N GLU A 52 13.38 -18.96 -4.31
CA GLU A 52 14.63 -19.38 -3.66
C GLU A 52 15.78 -19.56 -4.68
N GLY A 53 16.81 -18.73 -4.54
CA GLY A 53 18.02 -18.73 -5.38
C GLY A 53 17.90 -18.01 -6.74
N LYS A 54 16.71 -17.57 -7.16
CA LYS A 54 16.49 -16.85 -8.42
C LYS A 54 16.34 -15.34 -8.26
N LEU A 55 16.01 -14.89 -7.05
CA LEU A 55 15.85 -13.48 -6.72
C LEU A 55 16.61 -13.19 -5.42
N PRO A 56 17.37 -12.09 -5.32
CA PRO A 56 18.05 -11.72 -4.08
C PRO A 56 17.02 -11.42 -2.98
N SER A 57 17.29 -11.86 -1.75
CA SER A 57 16.39 -11.63 -0.61
C SER A 57 16.09 -10.15 -0.35
N SER A 58 16.94 -9.24 -0.83
CA SER A 58 16.75 -7.79 -0.74
C SER A 58 15.68 -7.23 -1.68
N SER A 59 15.34 -7.93 -2.78
CA SER A 59 14.30 -7.49 -3.71
C SER A 59 12.90 -7.97 -3.32
N VAL A 60 12.79 -8.84 -2.31
CA VAL A 60 11.50 -9.27 -1.75
C VAL A 60 11.06 -8.24 -0.72
N LYS A 61 10.25 -7.26 -1.14
CA LYS A 61 9.51 -6.40 -0.20
C LYS A 61 8.36 -7.20 0.38
N LEU A 62 8.48 -7.65 1.63
CA LEU A 62 7.33 -8.23 2.32
C LEU A 62 6.28 -7.13 2.57
N PRO A 63 4.98 -7.41 2.37
CA PRO A 63 3.94 -6.49 2.81
C PRO A 63 4.01 -6.37 4.34
N ASN A 64 4.41 -5.20 4.84
CA ASN A 64 4.40 -4.89 6.26
C ASN A 64 2.96 -4.76 6.72
N ASN A 65 2.55 -5.55 7.73
CA ASN A 65 1.20 -5.46 8.29
C ASN A 65 1.13 -4.37 9.35
N ILE A 66 1.39 -3.14 8.94
CA ILE A 66 1.46 -1.93 9.77
C ILE A 66 0.21 -1.80 10.65
N LYS A 67 -0.98 -2.12 10.13
CA LYS A 67 -2.25 -2.11 10.87
C LYS A 67 -2.24 -3.03 12.08
N SER A 68 -1.68 -4.23 11.96
CA SER A 68 -1.58 -5.19 13.07
C SER A 68 -0.59 -4.71 14.14
N GLU A 69 0.55 -4.14 13.73
CA GLU A 69 1.57 -3.63 14.65
C GLU A 69 1.07 -2.43 15.46
N ILE A 70 0.41 -1.48 14.80
CA ILE A 70 -0.22 -0.30 15.43
C ILE A 70 -1.29 -0.71 16.43
N SER A 71 -2.04 -1.79 16.13
CA SER A 71 -3.10 -2.27 17.03
C SER A 71 -2.53 -3.00 18.25
N SER A 72 -1.35 -3.61 18.12
CA SER A 72 -0.70 -4.34 19.20
C SER A 72 0.02 -3.46 20.22
N ASP A 73 0.60 -2.34 19.80
CA ASP A 73 1.44 -1.49 20.64
C ASP A 73 1.04 0.01 20.54
N PRO A 74 0.59 0.63 21.65
CA PRO A 74 0.29 2.06 21.71
C PRO A 74 1.46 2.96 21.30
N TYR A 75 2.71 2.54 21.50
CA TYR A 75 3.88 3.30 21.11
C TYR A 75 4.05 3.30 19.58
N ARG A 76 3.87 2.14 18.93
CA ARG A 76 3.87 2.02 17.46
C ARG A 76 2.75 2.85 16.82
N LYS A 77 1.58 2.91 17.46
CA LYS A 77 0.51 3.82 17.04
C LYS A 77 0.96 5.27 17.03
N LYS A 78 1.54 5.77 18.12
CA LYS A 78 2.04 7.15 18.20
C LYS A 78 3.11 7.45 17.15
N LEU A 79 3.99 6.47 16.89
CA LEU A 79 5.01 6.61 15.85
C LEU A 79 4.36 6.75 14.47
N TYR A 80 3.36 5.93 14.16
CA TYR A 80 2.63 6.02 12.90
C TYR A 80 1.87 7.35 12.77
N ASP A 81 1.18 7.78 13.83
CA ASP A 81 0.46 9.05 13.86
C ASP A 81 1.41 10.23 13.58
N ALA A 82 2.61 10.22 14.17
CA ALA A 82 3.66 11.21 13.90
C ALA A 82 4.19 11.14 12.46
N SER A 83 4.33 9.93 11.89
CA SER A 83 4.70 9.77 10.47
C SER A 83 3.65 10.36 9.53
N VAL A 84 2.35 10.19 9.82
CA VAL A 84 1.24 10.77 9.06
C VAL A 84 1.24 12.29 9.18
N GLU A 85 1.49 12.82 10.38
CA GLU A 85 1.61 14.27 10.60
C GLU A 85 2.78 14.86 9.80
N PHE A 86 3.93 14.19 9.77
CA PHE A 86 5.05 14.61 8.94
C PHE A 86 4.70 14.61 7.45
N GLU A 87 4.03 13.56 6.96
CA GLU A 87 3.57 13.52 5.57
C GLU A 87 2.67 14.73 5.25
N SER A 88 1.82 15.16 6.18
CA SER A 88 0.97 16.34 5.97
C SER A 88 1.78 17.63 5.81
N ILE A 89 2.86 17.79 6.56
CA ILE A 89 3.77 18.94 6.38
C ILE A 89 4.40 18.90 4.99
N PHE A 90 4.86 17.72 4.56
CA PHE A 90 5.46 17.55 3.25
C PHE A 90 4.47 17.84 2.12
N VAL A 91 3.25 17.31 2.21
CA VAL A 91 2.18 17.58 1.22
C VAL A 91 1.88 19.07 1.16
N LYS A 92 1.79 19.77 2.30
CA LYS A 92 1.62 21.23 2.34
C LYS A 92 2.74 21.96 1.60
N MET A 93 3.99 21.58 1.83
CA MET A 93 5.14 22.16 1.12
C MET A 93 5.00 21.97 -0.39
N MET A 94 4.62 20.77 -0.80
CA MET A 94 4.44 20.43 -2.22
C MET A 94 3.31 21.25 -2.86
N LEU A 95 2.15 21.35 -2.20
CA LEU A 95 1.02 22.19 -2.64
C LEU A 95 1.41 23.67 -2.76
N LYS A 96 2.23 24.16 -1.82
CA LYS A 96 2.72 25.54 -1.84
C LYS A 96 3.64 25.81 -3.04
N GLU A 97 4.54 24.88 -3.38
CA GLU A 97 5.38 25.00 -4.57
C GLU A 97 4.57 24.88 -5.88
N MET A 98 3.56 24.00 -5.91
CA MET A 98 2.62 23.92 -7.03
C MET A 98 1.88 25.24 -7.25
N LYS A 99 1.37 25.86 -6.17
CA LYS A 99 0.73 27.19 -6.23
C LYS A 99 1.67 28.25 -6.79
N LYS A 100 2.93 28.29 -6.34
CA LYS A 100 3.93 29.27 -6.83
C LYS A 100 4.21 29.13 -8.32
N SER A 101 4.04 27.93 -8.87
CA SER A 101 4.25 27.65 -10.30
C SER A 101 3.08 28.12 -11.18
N VAL A 102 1.93 28.46 -10.60
CA VAL A 102 0.78 29.00 -11.32
C VAL A 102 0.93 30.52 -11.44
N GLU A 103 1.00 31.02 -12.67
CA GLU A 103 1.06 32.46 -12.93
C GLU A 103 -0.21 33.14 -12.43
N LYS A 104 -0.07 34.03 -11.44
CA LYS A 104 -1.18 34.85 -10.97
C LYS A 104 -1.44 35.95 -12.00
N THR A 105 -2.62 35.95 -12.62
CA THR A 105 -3.01 37.02 -13.54
C THR A 105 -3.33 38.27 -12.71
N ASN A 106 -2.60 39.38 -12.95
CA ASN A 106 -2.66 40.64 -12.19
C ASN A 106 -4.05 41.33 -12.13
N LEU A 107 -5.09 40.76 -12.73
CA LEU A 107 -6.41 41.36 -12.83
C LEU A 107 -7.35 40.98 -11.69
N ILE A 108 -7.09 39.87 -10.97
CA ILE A 108 -7.89 39.42 -9.83
C ILE A 108 -6.92 38.95 -8.73
N HIS A 109 -6.64 39.81 -7.76
CA HIS A 109 -5.89 39.47 -6.56
C HIS A 109 -6.79 39.68 -5.33
N GLY A 110 -7.12 38.62 -4.60
CA GLY A 110 -7.94 38.63 -3.40
C GLY A 110 -7.23 39.16 -2.14
N GLY A 111 -6.00 39.66 -2.29
CA GLY A 111 -5.26 40.40 -1.26
C GLY A 111 -4.81 39.54 -0.08
N TYR A 112 -4.48 40.19 1.04
CA TYR A 112 -3.96 39.54 2.25
C TYR A 112 -4.94 38.53 2.88
N ALA A 113 -6.25 38.82 2.80
CA ALA A 113 -7.26 37.90 3.31
C ALA A 113 -7.29 36.59 2.52
N GLU A 114 -7.23 36.65 1.18
CA GLU A 114 -7.13 35.46 0.33
C GLU A 114 -5.90 34.62 0.68
N GLU A 115 -4.74 35.24 0.87
CA GLU A 115 -3.52 34.51 1.24
C GLU A 115 -3.68 33.72 2.55
N ILE A 116 -4.29 34.32 3.57
CA ILE A 116 -4.56 33.64 4.84
C ILE A 116 -5.53 32.46 4.65
N PHE A 117 -6.63 32.68 3.90
CA PHE A 117 -7.61 31.64 3.65
C PHE A 117 -7.03 30.50 2.81
N GLU A 118 -6.24 30.81 1.79
CA GLU A 118 -5.53 29.81 0.98
C GLU A 118 -4.57 28.99 1.83
N ASP A 119 -3.77 29.62 2.69
CA ASP A 119 -2.83 28.89 3.55
C ASP A 119 -3.56 27.95 4.52
N MET A 120 -4.66 28.41 5.13
CA MET A 120 -5.50 27.56 5.98
C MET A 120 -6.18 26.43 5.19
N LEU A 121 -6.59 26.69 3.95
CA LEU A 121 -7.17 25.69 3.06
C LEU A 121 -6.15 24.60 2.71
N TYR A 122 -4.92 24.98 2.38
CA TYR A 122 -3.85 24.02 2.09
C TYR A 122 -3.44 23.20 3.31
N ASP A 123 -3.53 23.77 4.52
CA ASP A 123 -3.35 23.02 5.76
C ASP A 123 -4.37 21.88 5.89
N GLU A 124 -5.64 22.15 5.62
CA GLU A 124 -6.68 21.12 5.70
C GLU A 124 -6.60 20.10 4.58
N TYR A 125 -6.28 20.53 3.35
CA TYR A 125 -6.02 19.59 2.25
C TYR A 125 -4.85 18.67 2.55
N ALA A 126 -3.74 19.20 3.06
CA ALA A 126 -2.59 18.39 3.38
C ALA A 126 -2.90 17.35 4.47
N LYS A 127 -3.64 17.74 5.52
CA LYS A 127 -4.11 16.79 6.56
C LYS A 127 -5.06 15.73 5.99
N ASN A 128 -5.96 16.12 5.09
CA ASN A 128 -6.94 15.19 4.51
C ASN A 128 -6.25 14.16 3.60
N ILE A 129 -5.36 14.64 2.72
CA ILE A 129 -4.57 13.81 1.81
C ILE A 129 -3.74 12.81 2.63
N SER A 130 -2.96 13.25 3.62
CA SER A 130 -2.14 12.33 4.41
C SER A 130 -2.93 11.29 5.20
N LYS A 131 -4.18 11.57 5.59
CA LYS A 131 -5.02 10.63 6.33
C LYS A 131 -5.80 9.66 5.45
N ASN A 132 -6.33 10.13 4.31
CA ASN A 132 -7.26 9.38 3.48
C ASN A 132 -6.63 8.87 2.18
N GLU A 133 -5.71 9.64 1.61
CA GLU A 133 -5.05 9.42 0.32
C GLU A 133 -3.53 9.54 0.47
N SER A 134 -2.98 8.78 1.44
CA SER A 134 -1.55 8.85 1.77
C SER A 134 -0.71 8.54 0.54
N LEU A 135 0.40 9.26 0.37
CA LEU A 135 1.35 9.05 -0.73
C LEU A 135 2.28 7.85 -0.44
N GLY A 136 2.07 7.16 0.70
CA GLY A 136 2.89 6.05 1.17
C GLY A 136 4.17 6.49 1.89
N LEU A 137 4.40 7.81 2.02
CA LEU A 137 5.59 8.33 2.70
C LEU A 137 5.52 8.04 4.21
N ALA A 138 4.34 8.17 4.81
CA ALA A 138 4.12 7.86 6.21
C ALA A 138 4.49 6.39 6.55
N GLU A 139 4.18 5.45 5.65
CA GLU A 139 4.49 4.03 5.81
C GLU A 139 5.99 3.74 5.73
N GLU A 140 6.70 4.39 4.82
CA GLU A 140 8.15 4.25 4.66
C GLU A 140 8.90 4.86 5.86
N ILE A 141 8.46 6.02 6.36
CA ILE A 141 9.01 6.63 7.58
C ILE A 141 8.76 5.73 8.78
N TYR A 142 7.53 5.25 8.96
CA TYR A 142 7.19 4.32 10.04
C TYR A 142 8.06 3.06 9.97
N THR A 143 8.20 2.45 8.78
CA THR A 143 9.00 1.23 8.58
C THR A 143 10.48 1.46 8.93
N THR A 144 11.02 2.64 8.58
CA THR A 144 12.42 2.96 8.86
C THR A 144 12.65 3.21 10.35
N LEU A 145 11.74 3.94 11.01
CA LEU A 145 11.87 4.27 12.43
C LEU A 145 11.54 3.08 13.34
N SER A 146 10.56 2.25 12.98
CA SER A 146 10.14 1.11 13.78
C SER A 146 11.19 0.01 13.89
N LYS A 147 12.11 -0.10 12.90
CA LYS A 147 13.27 -1.01 12.95
C LYS A 147 14.28 -0.65 14.05
N ASN A 148 14.32 0.61 14.46
CA ASN A 148 15.23 1.08 15.50
C ASN A 148 14.59 1.04 16.90
N LEU A 149 13.37 0.51 17.02
CA LEU A 149 12.73 0.35 18.31
C LEU A 149 13.31 -0.87 19.03
N PRO A 150 13.68 -0.74 20.31
CA PRO A 150 14.06 -1.90 21.11
C PRO A 150 12.86 -2.82 21.28
N ASP A 151 13.06 -4.12 21.03
CA ASP A 151 12.09 -5.16 21.39
C ASP A 151 11.92 -5.13 22.91
N ARG A 152 10.72 -4.79 23.39
CA ARG A 152 10.37 -4.74 24.81
C ARG A 152 9.49 -5.90 25.19
#